data_AF-A0A968NSU2-F1
#
_entry.id   AF-A0A968NSU2-F1
#
_cell.length_a   1.000
_cell.length_b   1.000
_cell.length_c   1.000
_cell.angle_alpha   90.00
_cell.angle_beta   90.00
_cell.angle_gamma   90.00
#
_symmetry.space_group_name_H-M   'P 1'
#
loop_
_entity.id
_entity.type
_entity.pdbx_description
1 polymer ?
#
loop_
_entity_poly.entity_id
_entity_poly.type
_entity_poly.pdbx_seq_one_letter_code
_entity_poly.pdbx_strand_id
1 'polypeptide(L)' 'MDEFSQAYPDSLNIVQADNGRFHQGKELVVPQNIVLLFQPPYCPELNPMERLWEHLKADLKWATFQIR' A
#
# COMPACT_ATOMS: atom_id res chain seq x y z
N MET A 1 -8.12 4.98 8.13
CA MET A 1 -6.77 5.39 8.59
C MET A 1 -6.80 5.67 10.08
N ASP A 2 -7.91 6.20 10.57
CA ASP A 2 -8.19 6.43 11.99
C ASP A 2 -7.98 5.17 12.84
N GLU A 3 -8.41 3.99 12.39
CA GLU A 3 -8.21 2.74 13.14
C GLU A 3 -6.73 2.37 13.27
N PHE A 4 -5.94 2.59 12.20
CA PHE A 4 -4.51 2.34 12.23
C PHE A 4 -3.78 3.34 13.14
N SER A 5 -4.18 4.61 13.07
CA SER A 5 -3.70 5.66 13.97
C SER A 5 -3.97 5.33 15.44
N GLN A 6 -5.17 4.84 15.75
CA GLN A 6 -5.59 4.45 17.11
C GLN A 6 -4.94 3.16 17.61
N ALA A 7 -4.63 2.23 16.71
CA ALA A 7 -3.94 0.99 17.08
C ALA A 7 -2.49 1.22 17.50
N TYR A 8 -1.85 2.28 16.96
CA TYR A 8 -0.46 2.65 17.24
C TYR A 8 -0.35 4.15 17.57
N PRO A 9 -0.95 4.60 18.70
CA PRO A 9 -1.12 6.02 18.98
C PRO A 9 0.21 6.72 19.30
N ASP A 10 1.14 6.00 19.94
CA ASP A 10 2.43 6.54 20.41
C ASP A 10 3.55 6.43 19.35
N SER A 11 3.22 6.00 18.12
CA SER A 11 4.17 5.82 17.03
C SER A 11 4.00 6.86 15.94
N LEU A 12 5.10 7.24 15.28
CA LEU A 12 5.05 7.86 13.97
C LEU A 12 4.92 6.75 12.91
N ASN A 13 3.73 6.62 12.35
CA ASN A 13 3.41 5.55 11.43
C ASN A 13 3.68 5.97 9.98
N ILE A 14 4.54 5.24 9.27
CA ILE A 14 4.87 5.52 7.88
C ILE A 14 4.13 4.53 6.98
N VAL A 15 3.38 5.05 6.02
CA VAL A 15 2.69 4.26 5.01
C VAL A 15 3.31 4.57 3.65
N GLN A 16 4.01 3.59 3.08
CA GLN A 16 4.57 3.71 1.74
C GLN A 16 3.48 3.44 0.70
N ALA A 17 3.37 4.32 -0.30
CA ALA A 17 2.37 4.26 -1.35
C ALA A 17 2.96 4.60 -2.73
N ASP A 18 2.32 4.10 -3.78
CA ASP A 18 2.60 4.54 -5.15
C ASP A 18 1.85 5.83 -5.50
N ASN A 19 2.03 6.34 -6.72
CA ASN A 19 1.37 7.55 -7.19
C ASN A 19 -0.02 7.30 -7.81
N GLY A 20 -0.69 6.20 -7.45
CA GLY A 20 -2.06 5.93 -7.86
C GLY A 20 -2.99 7.08 -7.45
N ARG A 21 -3.84 7.56 -8.37
CA ARG A 21 -4.73 8.72 -8.12
C ARG A 21 -5.64 8.54 -6.90
N PHE A 22 -5.99 7.31 -6.57
CA PHE A 22 -6.82 6.96 -5.41
C PHE A 22 -6.11 7.23 -4.07
N HIS A 23 -4.77 7.30 -4.04
CA HIS A 23 -4.01 7.69 -2.85
C HIS A 23 -3.90 9.21 -2.64
N GLN A 24 -4.33 10.01 -3.62
CA GLN A 24 -4.21 11.47 -3.61
C GLN A 24 -5.58 12.16 -3.69
N GLY A 25 -6.64 11.47 -3.25
CA GLY A 25 -7.99 12.03 -3.21
C GLY A 25 -8.08 13.25 -2.31
N LYS A 26 -8.78 14.30 -2.76
CA LYS A 26 -8.93 15.56 -2.00
C LYS A 26 -9.65 15.40 -0.65
N GLU A 27 -10.42 14.33 -0.52
CA GLU A 27 -11.18 14.01 0.69
C GLU A 27 -10.42 13.04 1.63
N LEU A 28 -9.18 12.66 1.29
CA LEU A 28 -8.38 11.79 2.14
C LEU A 28 -7.91 12.58 3.38
N VAL A 29 -8.44 12.20 4.53
CA VAL A 29 -7.98 12.71 5.84
C VAL A 29 -6.89 11.78 6.35
N VAL A 30 -5.69 12.33 6.57
CA VAL A 30 -4.54 11.61 7.13
C VAL A 30 -4.34 12.06 8.59
N PRO A 31 -4.45 11.15 9.57
CA PRO A 31 -4.16 11.45 10.97
C PRO A 31 -2.75 12.02 11.20
N GLN A 32 -2.58 12.85 12.23
CA GLN A 32 -1.32 13.56 12.49
C GLN A 32 -0.12 12.63 12.75
N ASN A 33 -0.36 11.44 13.29
CA ASN A 33 0.69 10.44 13.54
C ASN A 33 0.91 9.48 12.35
N ILE A 34 0.42 9.81 11.15
CA ILE A 34 0.62 9.05 9.92
C ILE A 34 1.32 9.93 8.87
N VAL A 35 2.36 9.39 8.24
CA VAL A 35 3.03 9.99 7.08
C VAL A 35 2.86 9.09 5.88
N LEU A 36 2.31 9.63 4.79
CA LEU A 36 2.30 8.97 3.49
C LEU A 36 3.62 9.24 2.77
N LEU A 37 4.39 8.18 2.55
CA LEU A 37 5.66 8.22 1.81
C LEU A 37 5.41 7.75 0.38
N PHE A 38 5.35 8.71 -0.55
CA PHE A 38 5.21 8.43 -1.97
C PHE A 38 6.57 8.12 -2.59
N GLN A 39 6.64 7.04 -3.36
CA GLN A 39 7.84 6.71 -4.13
C GLN A 39 8.00 7.62 -5.37
N PRO A 40 9.22 7.74 -5.92
CA PRO A 40 9.43 8.41 -7.21
C PRO A 40 8.57 7.79 -8.34
N PRO A 41 8.13 8.58 -9.33
CA PRO A 41 7.38 8.08 -10.47
C PRO A 41 8.12 6.97 -11.21
N TYR A 42 7.39 5.93 -11.62
CA TYR A 42 7.91 4.81 -12.41
C TYR A 42 9.05 4.00 -11.76
N CYS A 43 9.14 4.02 -10.43
CA CYS A 43 10.09 3.20 -9.66
C CYS A 43 9.40 2.05 -8.88
N PRO A 44 8.79 1.05 -9.56
CA PRO A 44 8.12 -0.06 -8.89
C PRO A 44 9.06 -0.93 -8.05
N GLU A 45 10.35 -0.98 -8.38
CA GLU A 45 11.38 -1.71 -7.64
C GLU A 45 11.56 -1.22 -6.19
N LEU A 46 11.15 0.02 -5.90
CA LEU A 46 11.19 0.59 -4.55
C LEU A 46 9.99 0.20 -3.69
N ASN A 47 8.97 -0.45 -4.28
CA ASN A 47 7.80 -0.95 -3.57
C ASN A 47 7.98 -2.43 -3.20
N PRO A 48 8.19 -2.79 -1.92
CA PRO A 48 8.36 -4.18 -1.50
C PRO A 48 7.13 -5.05 -1.82
N MET A 49 5.94 -4.44 -1.92
CA MET A 49 4.73 -5.16 -2.34
C MET A 49 4.85 -5.78 -3.73
N GLU A 50 5.62 -5.17 -4.64
CA GLU A 50 5.85 -5.75 -5.97
C GLU A 50 6.60 -7.09 -5.90
N ARG A 51 7.53 -7.23 -4.95
CA ARG A 51 8.24 -8.49 -4.71
C ARG A 51 7.29 -9.56 -4.15
N LEU A 52 6.41 -9.19 -3.22
CA LEU A 52 5.39 -10.10 -2.71
C LEU A 52 4.43 -10.54 -3.82
N TRP A 53 3.98 -9.61 -4.67
CA TRP A 53 3.12 -9.94 -5.80
C TRP A 53 3.81 -10.83 -6.83
N GLU A 54 5.09 -10.61 -7.10
CA GLU A 54 5.89 -11.49 -7.95
C GLU A 54 5.87 -12.94 -7.42
N HIS A 55 6.14 -13.11 -6.12
CA HIS A 55 6.10 -14.42 -5.47
C HIS A 55 4.72 -15.07 -5.55
N LEU A 56 3.66 -14.34 -5.16
CA LEU A 56 2.29 -14.84 -5.21
C LEU A 56 1.86 -15.23 -6.63
N LYS A 57 2.22 -14.42 -7.64
CA LYS A 57 1.91 -14.72 -9.05
C LYS A 57 2.67 -15.93 -9.56
N ALA A 58 3.90 -16.16 -9.10
CA ALA A 58 4.66 -17.35 -9.46
C ALA A 58 3.94 -18.63 -9.00
N ASP A 59 3.43 -18.62 -7.78
CA ASP A 59 2.68 -19.74 -7.19
C ASP A 59 1.32 -19.96 -7.89
N LEU A 60 0.66 -18.87 -8.28
CA LEU A 60 -0.68 -18.90 -8.88
C LEU A 60 -0.70 -18.99 -10.40
N LYS A 61 0.47 -19.00 -11.09
CA LYS A 61 0.60 -18.83 -12.55
C LYS A 61 -0.27 -19.78 -13.39
N TRP A 62 -0.62 -20.94 -12.84
CA TRP A 62 -1.41 -21.97 -13.51
C TRP A 62 -2.69 -22.36 -12.75
N ALA A 63 -3.01 -21.64 -11.69
CA ALA A 63 -4.23 -21.88 -10.94
C ALA A 63 -5.44 -21.52 -11.82
N THR A 64 -6.41 -22.44 -11.90
CA THR A 64 -7.71 -22.16 -12.54
C THR A 64 -8.70 -21.82 -11.44
N PHE A 65 -9.17 -20.58 -11.41
CA PHE A 65 -10.17 -20.14 -10.45
C PHE A 65 -11.56 -20.41 -11.02
N GLN A 66 -12.32 -21.29 -10.36
CA GLN A 66 -13.72 -21.51 -10.71
C GLN A 66 -14.54 -20.35 -10.11
N ILE A 67 -15.22 -19.58 -10.95
CA ILE A 67 -16.19 -18.59 -10.49
C ILE A 67 -17.44 -19.38 -10.07
N ARG A 68 -17.80 -19.29 -8.78
CA ARG A 68 -19.08 -19.79 -8.28
C ARG A 68 -20.20 -18.83 -8.62
#